data_AF-A0A972NDY1-F1
#
_entry.id   AF-A0A972NDY1-F1
#
_cell.length_a   1.000
_cell.length_b   1.000
_cell.length_c   1.000
_cell.angle_alpha   90.00
_cell.angle_beta   90.00
_cell.angle_gamma   90.00
#
_symmetry.space_group_name_H-M   'P 1'
#
loop_
_entity.id
_entity.type
_entity.pdbx_description
1 polymer ?
#
loop_
_entity_poly.entity_id
_entity_poly.type
_entity_poly.pdbx_seq_one_letter_code
_entity_poly.pdbx_strand_id
1 'polypeptide(L)' 'MDTKTLQVLEFPKVLERLAQHTAFAAGRERALALRPTGSLRRARRLQTETTEARQVLASH' A
#
# COMPACT_ATOMS: atom_id res chain seq x y z
N MET A 1 -13.38 3.89 7.15
CA MET A 1 -13.97 2.95 6.18
C MET A 1 -14.41 1.71 6.91
N ASP A 2 -15.49 1.09 6.47
CA ASP A 2 -16.08 -0.07 7.14
C ASP A 2 -15.29 -1.36 6.86
N THR A 3 -15.09 -2.18 7.89
CA THR A 3 -14.30 -3.41 7.84
C THR A 3 -14.97 -4.46 6.94
N LYS A 4 -16.32 -4.52 6.94
CA LYS A 4 -17.06 -5.47 6.11
C LYS A 4 -16.84 -5.19 4.62
N THR A 5 -16.86 -3.93 4.22
CA THR A 5 -16.56 -3.53 2.83
C THR A 5 -15.16 -3.97 2.41
N LEU A 6 -14.14 -3.81 3.27
CA LEU A 6 -12.78 -4.22 2.94
C LEU A 6 -12.62 -5.74 2.80
N GLN A 7 -13.37 -6.51 3.59
CA GLN A 7 -13.41 -7.97 3.46
C GLN A 7 -14.09 -8.39 2.15
N VAL A 8 -15.23 -7.79 1.82
CA VAL A 8 -15.96 -8.07 0.56
C VAL A 8 -15.15 -7.72 -0.67
N LEU A 9 -14.39 -6.62 -0.63
CA LEU A 9 -13.47 -6.23 -1.71
C LEU A 9 -12.16 -7.02 -1.70
N GLU A 10 -12.04 -8.03 -0.84
CA GLU A 10 -10.85 -8.88 -0.70
C GLU A 10 -9.55 -8.09 -0.44
N PHE A 11 -9.66 -6.90 0.18
CA PHE A 11 -8.53 -6.05 0.46
C PHE A 11 -7.41 -6.75 1.27
N PRO A 12 -7.70 -7.63 2.25
CA PRO A 12 -6.65 -8.40 2.91
C PRO A 12 -5.80 -9.24 1.95
N LYS A 13 -6.38 -9.82 0.90
CA LYS A 13 -5.63 -10.59 -0.12
C LYS A 13 -4.69 -9.69 -0.91
N VAL A 14 -5.10 -8.45 -1.18
CA VAL A 14 -4.24 -7.44 -1.83
C VAL A 14 -3.05 -7.09 -0.94
N LEU A 15 -3.26 -6.91 0.37
CA LEU A 15 -2.17 -6.64 1.32
C LEU A 15 -1.18 -7.81 1.42
N GLU A 16 -1.67 -9.06 1.45
CA GLU A 16 -0.81 -10.24 1.45
C GLU A 16 0.04 -10.34 0.17
N ARG A 17 -0.55 -10.06 -1.00
CA ARG A 17 0.19 -10.01 -2.26
C ARG A 17 1.26 -8.91 -2.23
N LEU A 18 0.95 -7.73 -1.71
CA LEU A 18 1.92 -6.65 -1.56
C LEU A 18 3.06 -7.03 -0.61
N ALA A 19 2.74 -7.66 0.51
CA ALA A 19 3.71 -8.11 1.51
C ALA A 19 4.76 -9.07 0.93
N GLN A 20 4.38 -9.91 -0.04
CA GLN A 20 5.30 -10.82 -0.73
C GLN A 20 6.37 -10.10 -1.57
N HIS A 21 6.14 -8.85 -1.96
CA HIS A 21 7.10 -8.04 -2.72
C HIS A 21 8.06 -7.23 -1.84
N THR A 22 7.98 -7.38 -0.51
CA THR A 22 8.85 -6.64 0.41
C THR A 22 10.15 -7.40 0.68
N ALA A 23 11.27 -6.68 0.75
CA ALA A 23 12.59 -7.30 0.89
C ALA A 23 12.92 -7.79 2.31
N PHE A 24 12.19 -7.33 3.34
CA PHE A 24 12.46 -7.65 4.75
C PHE A 24 11.22 -7.54 5.63
N ALA A 25 11.29 -8.11 6.84
CA ALA A 25 10.17 -8.29 7.77
C ALA A 25 9.43 -6.98 8.11
N ALA A 26 10.15 -5.90 8.43
CA ALA A 26 9.50 -4.61 8.73
C ALA A 26 8.76 -4.02 7.52
N GLY A 27 9.20 -4.28 6.29
CA GLY A 27 8.45 -3.93 5.08
C GLY A 27 7.15 -4.71 4.98
N ARG A 28 7.19 -6.03 5.24
CA ARG A 28 6.02 -6.91 5.26
C ARG A 28 4.99 -6.46 6.29
N GLU A 29 5.40 -6.20 7.53
CA GLU A 29 4.51 -5.71 8.58
C GLU A 29 3.85 -4.39 8.19
N ARG A 30 4.62 -3.47 7.61
CA ARG A 30 4.09 -2.19 7.13
C ARG A 30 3.09 -2.33 6.00
N ALA A 31 3.32 -3.27 5.07
CA ALA A 31 2.37 -3.57 3.99
C ALA A 31 1.04 -4.10 4.55
N LEU A 32 1.07 -5.03 5.51
CA LEU A 32 -0.12 -5.61 6.12
C LEU A 32 -0.90 -4.61 7.01
N ALA A 33 -0.21 -3.60 7.55
CA ALA A 33 -0.82 -2.54 8.34
C ALA A 33 -1.50 -1.44 7.52
N LEU A 34 -1.37 -1.44 6.18
CA LEU A 34 -1.95 -0.39 5.34
C LEU A 34 -3.48 -0.31 5.46
N ARG A 35 -4.01 0.91 5.37
CA ARG A 35 -5.44 1.19 5.38
C ARG A 35 -5.79 2.20 4.29
N PRO A 36 -6.92 2.02 3.58
CA PRO A 36 -7.40 3.00 2.62
C PRO A 36 -7.69 4.35 3.30
N THR A 37 -7.53 5.44 2.56
CA THR A 37 -7.86 6.78 3.03
C THR A 37 -9.02 7.35 2.24
N GLY A 38 -9.99 7.95 2.93
CA GLY A 38 -11.08 8.71 2.29
C GLY A 38 -10.66 10.15 1.91
N SER A 39 -9.44 10.58 2.26
CA SER A 39 -8.95 11.91 1.93
C SER A 39 -8.22 11.90 0.59
N LEU A 40 -8.80 12.58 -0.40
CA LEU A 40 -8.20 12.71 -1.73
C LEU A 40 -6.80 13.33 -1.70
N ARG A 41 -6.58 14.36 -0.86
CA ARG A 41 -5.27 14.98 -0.67
C ARG A 41 -4.22 13.97 -0.17
N ARG A 42 -4.60 13.17 0.83
CA ARG A 42 -3.71 12.14 1.38
C ARG A 42 -3.44 11.03 0.37
N ALA A 43 -4.45 10.60 -0.38
CA ALA A 43 -4.30 9.60 -1.43
C ALA A 43 -3.32 10.06 -2.51
N ARG A 44 -3.46 11.30 -3.00
CA ARG A 44 -2.57 11.89 -4.00
C ARG A 44 -1.13 11.96 -3.51
N ARG A 45 -0.92 12.44 -2.28
CA ARG A 45 0.42 12.48 -1.67
C ARG A 45 1.08 11.10 -1.64
N LEU A 46 0.38 10.07 -1.16
CA LEU A 46 0.91 8.69 -1.10
C LEU A 46 1.26 8.14 -2.50
N GLN A 47 0.44 8.45 -3.51
CA GLN A 47 0.69 8.04 -4.89
C GLN A 47 1.90 8.75 -5.49
N THR A 48 2.05 10.05 -5.23
CA THR A 48 3.24 10.83 -5.64
C THR A 48 4.50 10.26 -5.00
N GLU A 49 4.52 10.07 -3.68
CA GLU A 49 5.68 9.50 -2.96
C GLU A 49 6.09 8.13 -3.55
N THR A 50 5.12 7.27 -3.86
CA THR A 50 5.38 5.94 -4.47
C THR A 50 5.91 6.08 -5.91
N THR A 51 5.39 7.05 -6.66
CA THR A 51 5.81 7.30 -8.05
C THR A 51 7.25 7.80 -8.11
N GLU A 52 7.60 8.73 -7.23
CA GLU A 52 8.97 9.26 -7.09
C GLU A 52 9.95 8.15 -6.71
N ALA A 53 9.61 7.32 -5.72
CA ALA A 53 10.43 6.17 -5.33
C ALA A 53 10.66 5.19 -6.51
N ARG A 54 9.61 4.90 -7.28
CA ARG A 54 9.72 4.05 -8.48
C ARG A 54 10.61 4.67 -9.55
N GLN A 55 10.55 5.99 -9.75
CA GLN A 55 11.42 6.68 -10.70
C GLN A 55 12.88 6.57 -10.29
N VAL A 56 13.20 6.80 -9.01
CA VAL A 56 14.56 6.64 -8.47
C VAL A 56 15.06 5.22 -8.72
N LEU A 57 14.24 4.20 -8.43
CA LEU A 57 14.60 2.79 -8.69
C LEU A 57 14.81 2.46 -10.18
N ALA A 58 14.18 3.20 -11.09
CA ALA A 58 14.30 2.96 -12.54
C ALA A 58 15.46 3.73 -13.19
N SER A 59 15.96 4.79 -12.53
CA SER A 59 17.09 5.60 -12.99
C SER A 59 18.45 5.13 -12.47
N HIS A 60 18.48 4.04 -11.71
CA HIS A 60 19.67 3.36 -11.19
C HIS A 60 19.75 1.94 -11.75
#